data_AF-A0A850XHH5-F1
#
_entry.id   AF-A0A850XHH5-F1
#
_cell.length_a   1.000
_cell.length_b   1.000
_cell.length_c   1.000
_cell.angle_alpha   90.00
_cell.angle_beta   90.00
_cell.angle_gamma   90.00
#
_symmetry.space_group_name_H-M   'P 1'
#
loop_
_entity.id
_entity.type
_entity.pdbx_description
1 polymer ?
#
loop_
_entity_poly.entity_id
_entity_poly.type
_entity_poly.pdbx_seq_one_letter_code
_entity_poly.pdbx_strand_id
1 'polypeptide(L)'
;FLAEHRLLGQVKNVAKTASKEQLIAAYGQLFDTQRFKGTDGVEKAAEKAKPVKVEEAKGKAAKPEEAVEEGPPKYTKSILKKGDKTNFPKKGDTVHCWYTGKLQDGTVFDTNVQTSSKKKKAAKPLSFKVGVGKVIRGVS
;
A
#
# COMPACT_ATOMS: atom_id res chain seq x y z
N PHE A 1 -17.88 2.61 -6.87
CA PHE A 1 -17.47 3.90 -6.27
C PHE A 1 -17.83 5.13 -7.12
N LEU A 2 -17.16 5.41 -8.26
CA LEU A 2 -17.30 6.70 -8.97
C LEU A 2 -18.74 7.05 -9.41
N ALA A 3 -19.55 6.06 -9.80
CA ALA A 3 -20.94 6.28 -10.16
C ALA A 3 -21.79 6.77 -8.98
N GLU A 4 -21.61 6.17 -7.79
CA GLU A 4 -22.34 6.51 -6.55
C GLU A 4 -22.07 7.96 -6.12
N HIS A 5 -20.84 8.43 -6.29
CA HIS A 5 -20.44 9.82 -6.00
C HIS A 5 -20.67 10.80 -7.17
N ARG A 6 -21.29 10.36 -8.28
CA ARG A 6 -21.50 11.15 -9.52
C ARG A 6 -20.20 11.68 -10.15
N LEU A 7 -19.09 10.99 -9.93
CA LEU A 7 -17.76 11.32 -10.45
C LEU A 7 -17.38 10.51 -11.71
N LEU A 8 -18.30 9.68 -12.22
CA LEU A 8 -18.09 8.89 -13.44
C LEU A 8 -18.40 9.73 -14.68
N GLY A 9 -17.39 9.95 -15.53
CA GLY A 9 -17.56 10.65 -16.81
C GLY A 9 -16.32 11.46 -17.20
N GLN A 10 -16.49 12.38 -18.15
CA GLN A 10 -15.43 13.31 -18.53
C GLN A 10 -15.17 14.32 -17.41
N VAL A 11 -13.90 14.54 -17.05
CA VAL A 11 -13.49 15.47 -15.98
C VAL A 11 -14.04 16.88 -16.19
N LYS A 12 -14.13 17.35 -17.44
CA LYS A 12 -14.72 18.66 -17.81
C LYS A 12 -16.20 18.81 -17.43
N ASN A 13 -16.95 17.71 -17.29
CA ASN A 13 -18.37 17.72 -16.92
C ASN A 13 -18.54 17.47 -15.41
N VAL A 14 -17.71 16.60 -14.82
CA VAL A 14 -17.64 16.41 -13.36
C VAL A 14 -17.26 17.72 -12.67
N ALA A 15 -16.28 18.47 -13.20
CA ALA A 15 -15.87 19.77 -12.64
C ALA A 15 -16.94 20.88 -12.73
N LYS A 16 -18.01 20.70 -13.52
CA LYS A 16 -19.16 21.62 -13.58
C LYS A 16 -20.27 21.26 -12.58
N THR A 17 -20.23 20.05 -12.00
CA THR A 17 -21.35 19.46 -11.25
C THR A 17 -20.97 19.04 -9.83
N ALA A 18 -19.69 18.73 -9.58
CA ALA A 18 -19.17 18.39 -8.26
C ALA A 18 -18.44 19.59 -7.63
N SER A 19 -18.79 19.94 -6.40
CA SER A 19 -18.09 20.98 -5.62
C SER A 19 -16.71 20.49 -5.13
N LYS A 20 -15.84 21.42 -4.76
CA LYS A 20 -14.52 21.13 -4.17
C LYS A 20 -14.65 20.27 -2.92
N GLU A 21 -15.65 20.56 -2.08
CA GLU A 21 -15.94 19.87 -0.82
C GLU A 21 -16.43 18.45 -1.08
N GLN A 22 -17.30 18.26 -2.08
CA GLN A 22 -17.76 16.93 -2.52
C GLN A 22 -16.60 16.08 -3.06
N LEU A 23 -15.70 16.67 -3.86
CA LEU A 23 -14.50 15.99 -4.37
C LEU A 23 -13.55 15.59 -3.24
N ILE A 24 -13.35 16.45 -2.24
CA ILE A 24 -12.52 16.16 -1.06
C ILE A 24 -13.16 15.07 -0.20
N ALA A 25 -14.48 15.12 0.01
CA ALA A 25 -15.22 14.12 0.78
C ALA A 25 -15.16 12.74 0.11
N ALA A 26 -15.41 12.67 -1.20
CA ALA A 26 -15.30 11.44 -1.97
C ALA A 26 -13.85 10.91 -1.99
N TYR A 27 -12.84 11.77 -2.08
CA TYR A 27 -11.44 11.35 -1.95
C TYR A 27 -11.14 10.75 -0.57
N GLY A 28 -11.67 11.33 0.52
CA GLY A 28 -11.57 10.73 1.86
C GLY A 28 -12.24 9.35 1.90
N GLN A 29 -13.51 9.28 1.49
CA GLN A 29 -14.29 8.04 1.47
C GLN A 29 -13.66 6.94 0.60
N LEU A 30 -12.94 7.28 -0.47
CA LEU A 30 -12.20 6.33 -1.29
C LEU A 30 -11.10 5.61 -0.51
N PHE A 31 -10.37 6.34 0.35
CA PHE A 31 -9.34 5.75 1.20
C PHE A 31 -9.94 5.05 2.43
N ASP A 32 -11.01 5.57 3.01
CA ASP A 32 -11.73 4.95 4.13
C ASP A 32 -12.37 3.61 3.76
N THR A 33 -13.01 3.53 2.59
CA THR A 33 -13.64 2.30 2.07
C THR A 33 -12.67 1.39 1.30
N GLN A 34 -11.48 1.88 0.97
CA GLN A 34 -10.47 1.20 0.16
C GLN A 34 -10.95 0.73 -1.24
N ARG A 35 -12.05 1.30 -1.76
CA ARG A 35 -12.67 0.92 -3.06
C ARG A 35 -11.94 1.53 -4.27
N PHE A 36 -10.64 1.28 -4.34
CA PHE A 36 -9.77 1.70 -5.43
C PHE A 36 -10.11 0.98 -6.74
N LYS A 37 -9.80 1.60 -7.88
CA LYS A 37 -10.02 0.98 -9.21
C LYS A 37 -9.41 -0.42 -9.27
N GLY A 38 -10.26 -1.43 -9.50
CA GLY A 38 -9.87 -2.84 -9.59
C GLY A 38 -10.34 -3.70 -8.41
N THR A 39 -10.74 -3.12 -7.27
CA THR A 39 -11.22 -3.91 -6.13
C THR A 39 -12.61 -4.51 -6.33
N ASP A 40 -13.50 -3.85 -7.09
CA ASP A 40 -14.87 -4.33 -7.35
C ASP A 40 -14.93 -5.70 -8.08
N GLY A 41 -13.81 -6.20 -8.62
CA GLY A 41 -13.70 -7.53 -9.23
C GLY A 41 -13.37 -8.67 -8.26
N VAL A 42 -12.88 -8.36 -7.07
CA VAL A 42 -12.33 -9.33 -6.10
C VAL A 42 -13.42 -9.87 -5.17
N GLU A 43 -14.45 -9.08 -4.86
CA GLU A 43 -15.61 -9.52 -4.07
C GLU A 43 -16.32 -10.73 -4.71
N LYS A 44 -16.36 -10.81 -6.04
CA LYS A 44 -16.91 -11.98 -6.78
C LYS A 44 -16.03 -13.23 -6.74
N ALA A 45 -14.75 -13.11 -6.39
CA ALA A 45 -13.85 -14.26 -6.25
C ALA A 45 -13.86 -14.84 -4.81
N ALA A 46 -14.12 -13.99 -3.80
CA ALA A 46 -14.11 -14.39 -2.39
C ALA A 46 -15.24 -15.35 -1.99
N GLU A 47 -16.37 -15.37 -2.72
CA GLU A 47 -17.55 -16.21 -2.39
C GLU A 47 -17.35 -17.72 -2.68
N LYS A 48 -16.26 -18.13 -3.35
CA LYS A 48 -15.99 -19.54 -3.70
C LYS A 48 -14.70 -20.09 -3.07
N ALA A 49 -14.60 -20.03 -1.74
CA ALA A 49 -13.58 -20.76 -0.98
C ALA A 49 -14.21 -21.89 -0.13
N LYS A 50 -14.03 -23.15 -0.56
CA LYS A 50 -14.12 -24.31 0.35
C LYS A 50 -12.73 -24.61 0.93
N PRO A 51 -12.62 -25.05 2.21
CA PRO A 51 -11.33 -25.20 2.87
C PRO A 51 -10.58 -26.45 2.40
N VAL A 52 -9.32 -26.29 2.02
CA VAL A 52 -8.39 -27.42 1.84
C VAL A 52 -7.32 -27.37 2.94
N LYS A 53 -7.52 -28.29 3.87
CA LYS A 53 -6.59 -28.94 4.81
C LYS A 53 -5.11 -28.50 4.77
N VAL A 54 -4.59 -28.14 5.94
CA VAL A 54 -3.15 -28.03 6.23
C VAL A 54 -2.55 -29.44 6.31
N GLU A 55 -1.40 -29.65 5.68
CA GLU A 55 -0.44 -30.69 6.09
C GLU A 55 0.97 -30.08 6.23
N GLU A 56 1.66 -30.53 7.27
CA GLU A 56 2.96 -30.02 7.73
C GLU A 56 4.08 -30.97 7.27
N ALA A 57 5.21 -30.43 6.79
CA ALA A 57 6.42 -31.21 6.53
C ALA A 57 7.66 -30.42 6.98
N LYS A 58 8.61 -31.07 7.67
CA LYS A 58 9.57 -30.43 8.58
C LYS A 58 10.99 -31.01 8.46
N GLY A 59 12.01 -30.15 8.36
CA GLY A 59 13.44 -30.50 8.27
C GLY A 59 13.89 -30.91 6.86
N LYS A 60 15.15 -30.83 6.41
CA LYS A 60 16.50 -30.54 6.99
C LYS A 60 17.40 -30.02 5.83
N ALA A 61 18.58 -29.40 5.97
CA ALA A 61 19.41 -28.93 7.10
C ALA A 61 20.23 -27.68 6.66
N ALA A 62 21.43 -27.41 7.20
CA ALA A 62 22.27 -26.24 6.86
C ALA A 62 23.73 -26.60 6.48
N LYS A 63 24.24 -26.02 5.36
CA LYS A 63 25.64 -25.65 5.03
C LYS A 63 25.77 -25.29 3.53
N PRO A 64 26.82 -24.57 3.09
CA PRO A 64 27.39 -23.34 3.62
C PRO A 64 27.07 -22.13 2.71
N GLU A 65 27.63 -20.96 3.03
CA GLU A 65 27.47 -19.70 2.32
C GLU A 65 28.34 -19.66 1.04
N GLU A 66 27.79 -20.06 -0.10
CA GLU A 66 28.36 -19.71 -1.42
C GLU A 66 27.91 -18.29 -1.81
N ALA A 67 28.82 -17.55 -2.45
CA ALA A 67 28.59 -16.18 -2.85
C ALA A 67 27.45 -16.10 -3.88
N VAL A 68 26.27 -15.69 -3.43
CA VAL A 68 25.15 -15.37 -4.31
C VAL A 68 25.56 -14.18 -5.15
N GLU A 69 25.90 -14.44 -6.42
CA GLU A 69 25.88 -13.45 -7.49
C GLU A 69 24.56 -12.67 -7.35
N GLU A 70 24.63 -11.39 -6.96
CA GLU A 70 23.42 -10.59 -6.72
C GLU A 70 22.74 -10.28 -8.06
N GLY A 71 21.95 -11.26 -8.51
CA GLY A 71 20.98 -11.08 -9.57
C GLY A 71 20.05 -9.91 -9.29
N PRO A 72 19.35 -9.40 -10.33
CA PRO A 72 18.66 -8.13 -10.28
C PRO A 72 17.71 -8.01 -9.07
N PRO A 73 17.55 -6.79 -8.49
CA PRO A 73 16.77 -6.60 -7.28
C PRO A 73 15.40 -7.28 -7.35
N LYS A 74 15.06 -8.06 -6.30
CA LYS A 74 13.80 -8.82 -6.21
C LYS A 74 12.57 -7.93 -5.95
N TYR A 75 12.63 -6.66 -6.33
CA TYR A 75 11.59 -5.65 -6.19
C TYR A 75 11.69 -4.63 -7.32
N THR A 76 10.57 -4.03 -7.68
CA THR A 76 10.51 -2.89 -8.60
C THR A 76 10.07 -1.63 -7.86
N LYS A 77 10.55 -0.46 -8.28
CA LYS A 77 10.24 0.83 -7.66
C LYS A 77 9.89 1.85 -8.74
N SER A 78 8.71 2.45 -8.62
CA SER A 78 8.25 3.54 -9.49
C SER A 78 7.92 4.78 -8.66
N ILE A 79 8.32 5.96 -9.14
CA ILE A 79 8.15 7.24 -8.45
C ILE A 79 6.93 7.96 -9.04
N LEU A 80 5.76 7.82 -8.39
CA LEU A 80 4.51 8.43 -8.86
C LEU A 80 4.53 9.97 -8.74
N LYS A 81 5.13 10.49 -7.66
CA LYS A 81 5.35 11.93 -7.44
C LYS A 81 6.79 12.12 -6.99
N LYS A 82 7.53 13.00 -7.68
CA LYS A 82 8.91 13.35 -7.33
C LYS A 82 8.93 14.13 -6.01
N GLY A 83 9.85 13.78 -5.11
CA GLY A 83 10.17 14.56 -3.91
C GLY A 83 11.12 15.72 -4.24
N ASP A 84 11.75 16.27 -3.21
CA ASP A 84 12.74 17.36 -3.32
C ASP A 84 13.98 17.00 -4.17
N LYS A 85 14.38 15.72 -4.20
CA LYS A 85 15.63 15.20 -4.79
C LYS A 85 16.91 15.73 -4.13
N THR A 86 16.81 16.28 -2.93
CA THR A 86 17.94 16.83 -2.15
C THR A 86 18.14 16.06 -0.86
N ASN A 87 17.06 15.62 -0.21
CA ASN A 87 17.07 15.03 1.12
C ASN A 87 16.82 13.53 1.02
N PHE A 88 17.89 12.77 0.77
CA PHE A 88 17.87 11.31 0.79
C PHE A 88 18.27 10.78 2.18
N PRO A 89 17.55 9.77 2.71
CA PRO A 89 17.88 9.20 4.01
C PRO A 89 19.17 8.38 3.95
N LYS A 90 20.00 8.50 4.97
CA LYS A 90 21.26 7.76 5.14
C LYS A 90 21.12 6.64 6.16
N LYS A 91 22.08 5.71 6.17
CA LYS A 91 22.14 4.63 7.15
C LYS A 91 22.21 5.21 8.57
N GLY A 92 21.24 4.82 9.41
CA GLY A 92 21.09 5.31 10.79
C GLY A 92 20.10 6.47 10.96
N ASP A 93 19.72 7.17 9.88
CA ASP A 93 18.75 8.27 9.93
C ASP A 93 17.35 7.75 10.27
N THR A 94 16.63 8.50 11.11
CA THR A 94 15.22 8.23 11.42
C THR A 94 14.33 8.85 10.34
N VAL A 95 13.55 8.03 9.65
CA VAL A 95 12.58 8.47 8.64
C VAL A 95 11.15 8.31 9.15
N HIS A 96 10.24 9.09 8.57
CA HIS A 96 8.82 9.04 8.85
C HIS A 96 8.03 8.82 7.56
N CYS A 97 7.20 7.76 7.49
CA CYS A 97 6.44 7.46 6.28
C CYS A 97 5.02 6.91 6.54
N TRP A 98 4.21 7.00 5.49
CA TRP A 98 2.90 6.36 5.36
C TRP A 98 2.98 5.27 4.30
N TYR A 99 2.38 4.11 4.55
CA TYR A 99 2.38 2.96 3.64
C TYR A 99 1.08 2.17 3.73
N THR A 100 0.81 1.38 2.69
CA THR A 100 -0.28 0.39 2.63
C THR A 100 0.24 -0.78 1.81
N GLY A 101 0.46 -1.92 2.47
CA GLY A 101 0.87 -3.17 1.86
C GLY A 101 -0.34 -3.90 1.30
N LYS A 102 -0.26 -4.30 0.03
CA LYS A 102 -1.30 -5.11 -0.64
C LYS A 102 -0.68 -6.33 -1.30
N LEU A 103 -1.42 -7.43 -1.27
CA LEU A 103 -1.15 -8.62 -2.08
C LEU A 103 -1.59 -8.39 -3.54
N GLN A 104 -1.27 -9.32 -4.44
CA GLN A 104 -1.56 -9.19 -5.88
C GLN A 104 -3.06 -9.20 -6.21
N ASP A 105 -3.87 -9.85 -5.37
CA ASP A 105 -5.34 -9.83 -5.40
C ASP A 105 -5.93 -8.50 -4.86
N GLY A 106 -5.10 -7.57 -4.40
CA GLY A 106 -5.53 -6.30 -3.81
C GLY A 106 -5.84 -6.36 -2.31
N THR A 107 -5.79 -7.54 -1.68
CA THR A 107 -6.00 -7.74 -0.24
C THR A 107 -4.97 -6.94 0.55
N VAL A 108 -5.44 -6.07 1.45
CA VAL A 108 -4.57 -5.27 2.32
C VAL A 108 -4.08 -6.13 3.48
N PHE A 109 -2.77 -6.36 3.56
CA PHE A 109 -2.18 -7.15 4.65
C PHE A 109 -1.65 -6.29 5.80
N ASP A 110 -1.29 -5.03 5.52
CA ASP A 110 -0.82 -4.06 6.52
C ASP A 110 -1.02 -2.62 6.04
N THR A 111 -1.32 -1.70 6.94
CA THR A 111 -1.41 -0.26 6.65
C THR A 111 -1.28 0.57 7.91
N ASN A 112 -0.44 1.61 7.87
CA ASN A 112 -0.39 2.62 8.94
C ASN A 112 -1.25 3.85 8.63
N VAL A 113 -1.84 3.96 7.44
CA VAL A 113 -2.68 5.09 7.04
C VAL A 113 -3.99 5.05 7.82
N GLN A 114 -4.13 5.92 8.82
CA GLN A 114 -5.39 6.08 9.53
C GLN A 114 -6.36 6.90 8.68
N THR A 115 -7.37 6.22 8.18
CA THR A 115 -8.32 6.73 7.17
C THR A 115 -9.37 7.65 7.82
N SER A 116 -10.11 7.13 8.81
CA SER A 116 -11.22 7.83 9.46
C SER A 116 -10.88 9.28 9.88
N SER A 117 -11.69 10.23 9.40
CA SER A 117 -11.53 11.67 9.59
C SER A 117 -11.35 12.11 11.06
N LYS A 118 -11.96 11.37 12.01
CA LYS A 118 -11.88 11.63 13.45
C LYS A 118 -10.53 11.22 14.07
N LYS A 119 -9.84 10.22 13.49
CA LYS A 119 -8.56 9.69 13.99
C LYS A 119 -7.34 10.33 13.30
N LYS A 120 -7.52 10.94 12.13
CA LYS A 120 -6.47 11.61 11.33
C LYS A 120 -5.65 12.65 12.10
N LYS A 121 -6.21 13.33 13.11
CA LYS A 121 -5.47 14.26 13.99
C LYS A 121 -4.51 13.57 14.98
N ALA A 122 -4.73 12.29 15.28
CA ALA A 122 -3.89 11.49 16.19
C ALA A 122 -2.95 10.52 15.43
N ALA A 123 -3.02 10.50 14.10
CA ALA A 123 -2.24 9.61 13.27
C ALA A 123 -0.75 9.99 13.30
N LYS A 124 0.09 9.08 13.76
CA LYS A 124 1.56 9.22 13.72
C LYS A 124 2.13 8.37 12.57
N PRO A 125 3.00 8.93 11.70
CA PRO A 125 3.66 8.14 10.66
C PRO A 125 4.57 7.09 11.30
N LEU A 126 4.81 5.98 10.57
CA LEU A 126 5.79 4.98 11.01
C LEU A 126 7.16 5.64 11.09
N SER A 127 7.83 5.50 12.23
CA SER A 127 9.18 6.00 12.49
C SER A 127 10.15 4.83 12.59
N PHE A 128 11.22 4.83 11.81
CA PHE A 128 12.28 3.80 11.89
C PHE A 128 13.62 4.34 11.41
N LYS A 129 14.71 3.65 11.78
CA LYS A 129 16.06 3.95 11.30
C LYS A 129 16.40 3.16 10.03
N VAL A 130 16.87 3.85 8.99
CA VAL A 130 17.20 3.25 7.68
C VAL A 130 18.52 2.48 7.73
N GLY A 131 18.64 1.39 6.97
CA GLY A 131 19.90 0.65 6.81
C GLY A 131 20.40 -0.12 8.04
N VAL A 132 19.55 -0.30 9.06
CA VAL A 132 19.89 -0.99 10.34
C VAL A 132 18.91 -2.11 10.68
N GLY A 133 18.36 -2.79 9.67
CA GLY A 133 17.56 -4.01 9.84
C GLY A 133 16.18 -3.82 10.49
N LYS A 134 15.61 -2.62 10.44
CA LYS A 134 14.27 -2.31 11.01
C LYS A 134 13.10 -2.55 10.05
N VAL A 135 13.39 -2.77 8.77
CA VAL A 135 12.43 -3.06 7.70
C VAL A 135 13.02 -4.13 6.77
N ILE A 136 12.18 -4.75 5.93
CA ILE A 136 12.62 -5.76 4.96
C ILE A 136 13.65 -5.20 3.96
N ARG A 137 14.53 -6.06 3.44
CA ARG A 137 15.68 -5.66 2.59
C ARG A 137 15.28 -4.91 1.29
N GLY A 138 14.09 -5.14 0.75
CA GLY A 138 13.56 -4.41 -0.41
C GLY A 138 12.91 -3.04 -0.09
N VAL A 139 12.81 -2.67 1.19
CA VAL A 139 12.25 -1.39 1.67
C VAL A 139 13.32 -0.50 2.33
N SER A 140 14.43 -1.10 2.78
CA SER A 140 15.54 -0.39 3.44
C SER A 140 16.40 0.45 2.49
#